data_AF-A0A1I5F228-F1
#
_entry.id   AF-A0A1I5F228-F1
#
_cell.length_a   1.000
_cell.length_b   1.000
_cell.length_c   1.000
_cell.angle_alpha   90.00
_cell.angle_beta   90.00
_cell.angle_gamma   90.00
#
_symmetry.space_group_name_H-M   'P 1'
#
loop_
_entity.id
_entity.type
_entity.pdbx_description
1 polymer ?
#
loop_
_entity_poly.entity_id
_entity_poly.type
_entity_poly.pdbx_seq_one_letter_code
_entity_poly.pdbx_strand_id
1 'polypeptide(L)'
;MVERIQYAPRQGATYEPSLDILVPALARLRECETSLDALVLIDSLPDMILPGLAYVASRRQYIPHAAVQAVVCYCGDRFLERCLGRRRSQELLKRYPKRVALSGLVRYDG
;
A
#
# COMPACT_ATOMS: atom_id res chain seq x y z
N MET A 1 40.93 22.88 -5.71
CA MET A 1 40.78 21.56 -5.07
C MET A 1 39.30 21.24 -5.11
N VAL A 2 38.88 20.32 -6.00
CA VAL A 2 37.46 20.05 -6.26
C VAL A 2 36.96 19.04 -5.23
N GLU A 3 36.11 19.50 -4.30
CA GLU A 3 35.41 18.61 -3.37
C GLU A 3 34.47 17.69 -4.16
N ARG A 4 34.89 16.43 -4.31
CA ARG A 4 34.07 15.36 -4.86
C ARG A 4 32.94 15.09 -3.87
N ILE A 5 31.74 15.53 -4.21
CA ILE A 5 30.50 15.13 -3.53
C ILE A 5 30.44 13.61 -3.59
N GLN A 6 30.67 12.96 -2.45
CA GLN A 6 30.48 11.51 -2.32
C GLN A 6 28.98 11.23 -2.37
N TYR A 7 28.51 10.83 -3.54
CA TYR A 7 27.14 10.36 -3.72
C TYR A 7 27.04 8.97 -3.08
N ALA A 8 26.83 8.92 -1.77
CA ALA A 8 26.38 7.69 -1.12
C ALA A 8 24.97 7.41 -1.66
N PRO A 9 24.73 6.29 -2.37
CA PRO A 9 23.37 5.92 -2.72
C PRO A 9 22.62 5.79 -1.40
N ARG A 10 21.58 6.62 -1.20
CA ARG A 10 20.65 6.41 -0.09
C ARG A 10 20.22 4.96 -0.21
N GLN A 11 20.65 4.12 0.74
CA GLN A 11 20.24 2.73 0.81
C GLN A 11 18.73 2.75 0.59
N GLY A 12 18.26 2.07 -0.47
CA GLY A 12 16.84 1.94 -0.72
C GLY A 12 16.28 1.35 0.55
N ALA A 13 15.65 2.19 1.37
CA ALA A 13 15.15 1.80 2.68
C ALA A 13 14.18 0.67 2.39
N THR A 14 14.63 -0.56 2.65
CA THR A 14 13.74 -1.70 2.74
C THR A 14 13.00 -1.44 4.04
N TYR A 15 11.97 -0.60 3.95
CA TYR A 15 11.22 -0.14 5.09
C TYR A 15 10.40 -1.32 5.55
N GLU A 16 10.89 -2.02 6.56
CA GLU A 16 10.08 -2.94 7.34
C GLU A 16 9.25 -2.08 8.30
N PRO A 17 7.94 -1.93 8.07
CA PRO A 17 7.08 -1.21 9.01
C PRO A 17 7.19 -1.87 10.39
N SER A 18 7.30 -1.07 11.45
CA SER A 18 7.37 -1.59 12.81
C SER A 18 6.17 -2.48 13.10
N LEU A 19 6.44 -3.70 13.58
CA LEU A 19 5.42 -4.70 13.87
C LEU A 19 4.38 -4.17 14.86
N ASP A 20 4.79 -3.29 15.76
CA ASP A 20 3.95 -2.62 16.75
C ASP A 20 2.81 -1.79 16.14
N ILE A 21 3.00 -1.28 14.92
CA ILE A 21 1.96 -0.51 14.21
C ILE A 21 1.20 -1.42 13.23
N LEU A 22 1.91 -2.35 12.59
CA LEU A 22 1.33 -3.21 11.56
C LEU A 22 0.34 -4.26 12.14
N VAL A 23 0.65 -4.83 13.30
CA VAL A 23 -0.21 -5.86 13.92
C VAL A 23 -1.58 -5.28 14.34
N PRO A 24 -1.65 -4.14 15.05
CA PRO A 24 -2.95 -3.49 15.34
C PRO A 24 -3.71 -3.07 14.08
N ALA A 25 -3.01 -2.57 13.05
CA ALA A 25 -3.64 -2.20 11.79
C ALA A 25 -4.27 -3.41 11.08
N LEU A 26 -3.62 -4.58 11.09
CA LEU A 26 -4.19 -5.83 10.57
C LEU A 26 -5.42 -6.29 11.36
N ALA A 27 -5.40 -6.14 12.69
CA ALA A 27 -6.53 -6.50 13.53
C ALA A 27 -7.75 -5.64 13.19
N ARG A 28 -7.57 -4.32 13.07
CA ARG A 28 -8.64 -3.40 12.66
C ARG A 28 -9.11 -3.66 11.23
N LEU A 29 -8.19 -3.97 10.31
CA LEU A 29 -8.54 -4.27 8.92
C LEU A 29 -9.37 -5.56 8.77
N ARG A 30 -9.18 -6.53 9.68
CA ARG A 30 -10.01 -7.74 9.76
C ARG A 30 -11.46 -7.42 10.16
N GLU A 31 -11.66 -6.39 10.98
CA GLU A 31 -12.98 -5.97 11.47
C GLU A 31 -13.75 -5.10 10.46
N CYS A 32 -13.11 -4.65 9.38
CA CYS A 32 -13.77 -3.88 8.32
C CYS A 32 -14.73 -4.75 7.50
N GLU A 33 -16.04 -4.57 7.69
CA GLU A 33 -17.06 -5.29 6.92
C GLU A 33 -17.26 -4.69 5.52
N THR A 34 -17.10 -3.37 5.39
CA THR A 34 -17.29 -2.65 4.13
C THR A 34 -16.00 -1.99 3.62
N SER A 35 -16.00 -1.64 2.33
CA SER A 35 -14.93 -0.85 1.73
C SER A 35 -14.82 0.55 2.33
N LEU A 36 -15.92 1.11 2.85
CA LEU A 36 -15.92 2.42 3.52
C LEU A 36 -15.19 2.36 4.86
N ASP A 37 -15.43 1.31 5.65
CA ASP A 37 -14.73 1.12 6.93
C ASP A 37 -13.22 1.04 6.72
N ALA A 38 -12.80 0.36 5.64
CA ALA A 38 -11.40 0.29 5.25
C ALA A 38 -10.82 1.66 4.87
N LEU A 39 -11.56 2.50 4.16
CA LEU A 39 -11.12 3.86 3.82
C LEU A 39 -10.99 4.75 5.06
N VAL A 40 -11.95 4.70 5.97
CA VAL A 40 -11.88 5.42 7.25
C VAL A 40 -10.68 4.96 8.08
N LEU A 41 -10.41 3.66 8.09
CA LEU A 41 -9.21 3.12 8.74
C LEU A 41 -7.93 3.64 8.08
N ILE A 42 -7.86 3.64 6.74
CA ILE A 42 -6.70 4.14 5.99
C ILE A 42 -6.37 5.59 6.35
N ASP A 43 -7.37 6.47 6.44
CA ASP A 43 -7.18 7.89 6.82
C ASP A 43 -6.59 8.07 8.23
N SER A 44 -6.76 7.08 9.11
CA SER A 44 -6.22 7.10 10.48
C SER A 44 -4.83 6.46 10.61
N LEU A 45 -4.31 5.85 9.54
CA LEU A 45 -3.04 5.13 9.54
C LEU A 45 -1.93 5.93 8.85
N PRO A 46 -0.67 5.79 9.27
CA PRO A 46 0.44 6.43 8.56
C PRO A 46 0.61 5.88 7.14
N ASP A 47 0.72 6.75 6.13
CA ASP A 47 0.90 6.34 4.73
C ASP A 47 2.03 5.31 4.53
N MET A 48 3.11 5.45 5.31
CA MET A 48 4.31 4.61 5.23
C MET A 48 4.03 3.13 5.51
N ILE A 49 2.99 2.79 6.28
CA ILE A 49 2.68 1.39 6.60
C ILE A 49 1.75 0.73 5.58
N LEU A 50 1.02 1.52 4.78
CA LEU A 50 -0.08 1.02 3.94
C LEU A 50 0.38 0.00 2.88
N PRO A 51 1.54 0.16 2.19
CA PRO A 51 2.02 -0.85 1.25
C PRO A 51 2.36 -2.17 1.95
N GLY A 52 3.00 -2.09 3.12
CA GLY A 52 3.33 -3.26 3.93
C GLY A 52 2.07 -3.95 4.46
N LEU A 53 1.11 -3.17 4.95
CA LEU A 53 -0.20 -3.64 5.39
C LEU A 53 -0.93 -4.36 4.26
N ALA A 54 -1.01 -3.77 3.07
CA ALA A 54 -1.64 -4.39 1.91
C ALA A 54 -1.00 -5.74 1.55
N TYR A 55 0.33 -5.78 1.54
CA TYR A 55 1.06 -7.01 1.22
C TYR A 55 0.86 -8.11 2.26
N VAL A 56 1.01 -7.79 3.54
CA VAL A 56 0.80 -8.77 4.61
C VAL A 56 -0.66 -9.21 4.65
N ALA A 57 -1.60 -8.27 4.51
CA ALA A 57 -3.02 -8.55 4.55
C ALA A 57 -3.47 -9.45 3.38
N SER A 58 -2.91 -9.25 2.19
CA SER A 58 -3.19 -10.10 1.02
C SER A 58 -2.90 -11.58 1.24
N ARG A 59 -2.02 -11.91 2.19
CA ARG A 59 -1.61 -13.29 2.50
C ARG A 59 -2.40 -13.92 3.64
N ARG A 60 -3.32 -13.17 4.27
CA ARG A 60 -4.16 -13.66 5.37
C ARG A 60 -5.57 -13.94 4.87
N GLN A 61 -6.05 -15.16 5.08
CA GLN A 61 -7.38 -15.58 4.63
C GLN A 61 -8.53 -14.96 5.45
N TYR A 62 -8.25 -14.55 6.68
CA TYR A 62 -9.24 -13.96 7.58
C TYR A 62 -9.48 -12.46 7.35
N ILE A 63 -8.74 -11.83 6.41
CA ILE A 63 -8.92 -10.41 6.12
C ILE A 63 -9.85 -10.28 4.90
N PRO A 64 -10.91 -9.47 4.99
CA PRO A 64 -11.83 -9.26 3.90
C PRO A 64 -11.13 -8.77 2.62
N HIS A 65 -11.42 -9.43 1.50
CA HIS A 65 -10.82 -9.07 0.21
C HIS A 65 -11.12 -7.62 -0.19
N ALA A 66 -12.31 -7.11 0.13
CA ALA A 66 -12.71 -5.72 -0.12
C ALA A 66 -11.83 -4.71 0.65
N ALA A 67 -11.49 -5.02 1.91
CA ALA A 67 -10.63 -4.17 2.71
C ALA A 67 -9.20 -4.11 2.15
N VAL A 68 -8.62 -5.27 1.78
CA VAL A 68 -7.31 -5.30 1.12
C VAL A 68 -7.34 -4.53 -0.20
N GLN A 69 -8.39 -4.74 -1.01
CA GLN A 69 -8.56 -4.02 -2.28
C GLN A 69 -8.58 -2.50 -2.07
N ALA A 70 -9.26 -1.99 -1.03
CA ALA A 70 -9.30 -0.56 -0.73
C ALA A 70 -7.89 -0.01 -0.44
N VAL A 71 -7.10 -0.71 0.39
CA VAL A 71 -5.71 -0.32 0.71
C VAL A 71 -4.82 -0.34 -0.54
N VAL A 72 -4.96 -1.37 -1.39
CA VAL A 72 -4.22 -1.46 -2.67
C VAL A 72 -4.56 -0.29 -3.59
N CYS A 73 -5.85 0.01 -3.76
CA CYS A 73 -6.32 1.10 -4.60
C CYS A 73 -5.83 2.46 -4.08
N TYR A 74 -5.85 2.68 -2.76
CA TYR A 74 -5.36 3.90 -2.14
C TYR A 74 -3.86 4.11 -2.38
N CYS A 75 -3.04 3.07 -2.15
CA CYS A 75 -1.59 3.18 -2.34
C CYS A 75 -1.24 3.53 -3.79
N GLY A 76 -1.88 2.87 -4.76
CA GLY A 76 -1.57 3.02 -6.17
C GLY A 76 -0.23 2.39 -6.58
N ASP A 77 -0.06 2.19 -7.88
CA ASP A 77 0.98 1.31 -8.44
C ASP A 77 2.40 1.80 -8.13
N ARG A 78 2.64 3.11 -8.30
CA ARG A 78 3.96 3.73 -8.07
C ARG A 78 4.38 3.66 -6.62
N PHE A 79 3.46 3.85 -5.67
CA PHE A 79 3.79 3.79 -4.25
C PHE A 79 4.10 2.36 -3.80
N LEU A 80 3.27 1.41 -4.24
CA LEU A 80 3.49 -0.02 -3.99
C LEU A 80 4.83 -0.50 -4.55
N GLU A 81 5.18 -0.11 -5.78
CA GLU A 81 6.45 -0.47 -6.39
C GLU A 81 7.66 0.12 -5.65
N ARG A 82 7.55 1.37 -5.20
CA ARG A 82 8.62 2.03 -4.43
C ARG A 82 8.86 1.39 -3.06
N CYS A 83 7.79 0.97 -2.37
CA CYS A 83 7.89 0.43 -1.01
C CYS A 83 8.14 -1.09 -0.96
N LEU A 84 7.51 -1.86 -1.86
CA LEU A 84 7.58 -3.33 -1.84
C LEU A 84 8.57 -3.89 -2.87
N GLY A 85 9.02 -3.06 -3.81
CA GLY A 85 9.76 -3.49 -4.99
C GLY A 85 8.85 -4.08 -6.07
N ARG A 86 9.36 -4.08 -7.30
CA ARG A 86 8.63 -4.44 -8.53
C ARG A 86 7.96 -5.81 -8.50
N ARG A 87 8.61 -6.83 -7.92
CA ARG A 87 8.09 -8.21 -7.92
C ARG A 87 6.88 -8.36 -7.01
N ARG A 88 6.96 -7.84 -5.78
CA ARG A 88 5.88 -7.91 -4.78
C ARG A 88 4.70 -7.03 -5.18
N SER A 89 4.96 -5.84 -5.72
CA SER A 89 3.89 -4.97 -6.22
C SER A 89 3.13 -5.60 -7.38
N GLN A 90 3.82 -6.24 -8.33
CA GLN A 90 3.18 -6.95 -9.44
C GLN A 90 2.34 -8.15 -8.98
N GLU A 91 2.83 -8.95 -8.02
CA GLU A 91 2.08 -10.05 -7.42
C GLU A 91 0.77 -9.54 -6.79
N LEU A 92 0.87 -8.43 -6.05
CA LEU A 92 -0.26 -7.80 -5.37
C LEU A 92 -1.28 -7.25 -6.37
N LEU A 93 -0.83 -6.48 -7.36
CA LEU A 93 -1.70 -5.86 -8.38
C LEU A 93 -2.35 -6.90 -9.30
N LYS A 94 -1.70 -8.04 -9.55
CA LYS A 94 -2.30 -9.16 -10.28
C LYS A 94 -3.45 -9.79 -9.51
N ARG A 95 -3.34 -9.85 -8.18
CA ARG A 95 -4.35 -10.45 -7.30
C ARG A 95 -5.50 -9.48 -6.98
N TYR A 96 -5.18 -8.20 -6.86
CA TYR A 96 -6.12 -7.10 -6.58
C TYR A 96 -6.10 -6.12 -7.74
N PRO A 97 -6.60 -6.51 -8.93
CA PRO A 97 -6.63 -5.61 -10.07
C PRO A 97 -7.46 -4.38 -9.70
N LYS A 98 -7.01 -3.20 -10.09
CA LYS A 98 -7.83 -2.00 -9.96
C LYS A 98 -9.14 -2.28 -10.68
N ARG A 99 -10.24 -2.33 -9.94
CA ARG A 99 -11.56 -2.24 -10.55
C ARG A 99 -11.58 -0.87 -11.20
N VAL A 100 -11.43 -0.83 -12.52
CA VAL A 100 -11.72 0.36 -13.31
C VAL A 100 -13.11 0.76 -12.87
N ALA A 101 -13.20 1.82 -12.07
CA ALA A 101 -14.49 2.39 -11.78
C ALA A 101 -15.11 2.66 -13.15
N LEU A 102 -16.25 2.04 -13.42
CA LEU A 102 -17.22 2.51 -14.42
C LEU A 102 -17.71 3.88 -13.94
N SER A 103 -16.81 4.86 -13.98
CA SER A 103 -17.05 6.23 -13.61
C SER A 103 -16.18 7.04 -14.53
N GLY A 104 -16.83 7.63 -15.53
CA GLY A 104 -16.28 8.63 -16.43
C GLY A 104 -15.88 9.90 -15.68
N LEU A 105 -14.94 9.78 -14.74
CA LEU A 105 -14.24 10.90 -14.14
C LEU A 105 -13.02 11.18 -15.01
N VAL A 106 -13.31 12.00 -16.02
CA VAL A 106 -12.47 13.03 -16.64
C VAL A 106 -10.98 12.92 -16.27
N ARG A 107 -10.19 12.53 -17.27
CA ARG A 107 -8.77 12.86 -17.31
C ARG A 107 -8.64 14.38 -17.34
N TYR A 108 -8.09 14.97 -16.30
CA TYR A 108 -7.36 16.22 -16.46
C TYR A 108 -5.95 15.85 -16.92
N ASP A 109 -5.77 15.85 -18.25
CA ASP A 109 -4.47 16.02 -18.88
C ASP A 109 -4.02 17.46 -18.61
N GLY A 110 -2.78 17.61 -18.15
CA GLY A 110 -2.11 18.91 -18.02
C GLY A 110 -1.38 19.30 -19.29
#